data_AF-A0AAE0XSN0-F1
#
_entry.id   AF-A0AAE0XSN0-F1
#
_cell.length_a   1.000
_cell.length_b   1.000
_cell.length_c   1.000
_cell.angle_alpha   90.00
_cell.angle_beta   90.00
_cell.angle_gamma   90.00
#
_symmetry.space_group_name_H-M   'P 1'
#
loop_
_entity.id
_entity.type
_entity.pdbx_description
1 polymer ?
#
loop_
_entity_poly.entity_id
_entity_poly.type
_entity_poly.pdbx_seq_one_letter_code
_entity_poly.pdbx_strand_id
1 'polypeptide(L)'
;MPRPNGVKPMNHFNFHLEVARALCKGVSKPRTAPEAGPAAAGIAAPNPTEHKRARLLGRKKQCYMCRSKDIRTASGRHPETVFGCFICKAHLCDDLCFAQFHEKIQNN
;
A
#
# COMPACT_ATOMS: atom_id res chain seq x y z
N MET A 1 33.40 -49.53 -8.16
CA MET A 1 32.19 -49.15 -7.38
C MET A 1 31.08 -48.83 -8.38
N PRO A 2 29.96 -49.59 -8.41
CA PRO A 2 28.86 -49.34 -9.35
C PRO A 2 28.06 -48.08 -8.97
N ARG A 3 27.65 -47.29 -9.97
CA ARG A 3 26.79 -46.10 -9.79
C ARG A 3 25.35 -46.55 -9.53
N PRO A 4 24.61 -45.93 -8.59
CA PRO A 4 23.21 -46.27 -8.38
C PRO A 4 22.37 -45.84 -9.58
N ASN A 5 21.70 -46.83 -10.20
CA ASN A 5 20.68 -46.67 -11.22
C ASN A 5 19.46 -45.94 -10.63
N GLY A 6 18.99 -44.87 -11.28
CA GLY A 6 17.64 -44.35 -10.99
C GLY A 6 17.38 -42.87 -11.19
N VAL A 7 18.38 -42.03 -11.46
CA VAL A 7 18.12 -40.59 -11.64
C VAL A 7 17.82 -40.30 -13.11
N LYS A 8 16.54 -40.18 -13.46
CA LYS A 8 16.11 -39.66 -14.77
C LYS A 8 16.76 -38.28 -14.96
N PRO A 9 17.29 -37.93 -16.15
CA PRO A 9 17.84 -36.60 -16.38
C PRO A 9 16.74 -35.58 -16.15
N MET A 10 16.87 -34.82 -15.06
CA MET A 10 15.86 -33.86 -14.65
C MET A 10 15.90 -32.70 -15.62
N ASN A 11 14.80 -32.52 -16.36
CA ASN A 11 14.66 -31.42 -17.29
C ASN A 11 14.85 -30.09 -16.54
N HIS A 12 15.64 -29.16 -17.08
CA HIS A 12 16.03 -27.92 -16.39
C HIS A 12 14.82 -27.13 -15.87
N PHE A 13 13.71 -27.21 -16.60
CA PHE A 13 12.41 -26.69 -16.20
C PHE A 13 11.88 -27.27 -14.88
N ASN A 14 11.94 -28.59 -14.70
CA ASN A 14 11.49 -29.24 -13.46
C ASN A 14 12.40 -28.89 -12.29
N PHE A 15 13.70 -28.75 -12.54
CA PHE A 15 14.65 -28.28 -11.53
C PHE A 15 14.32 -26.85 -11.08
N HIS A 16 14.07 -25.93 -12.02
CA HIS A 16 13.64 -24.56 -11.69
C HIS A 16 12.32 -24.53 -10.91
N LEU A 17 11.36 -25.39 -11.28
CA LEU A 17 10.06 -25.49 -10.60
C LEU A 17 10.23 -25.98 -9.15
N GLU A 18 11.13 -26.92 -8.91
CA GLU A 18 11.42 -27.43 -7.56
C GLU A 18 12.14 -26.39 -6.70
N VAL A 19 13.12 -25.67 -7.26
CA VAL A 19 13.80 -24.55 -6.61
C VAL A 19 12.82 -23.44 -6.23
N ALA A 20 11.93 -23.05 -7.16
CA ALA A 20 10.92 -22.03 -6.89
C ALA A 20 9.98 -22.44 -5.74
N ARG A 21 9.52 -23.71 -5.74
CA ARG A 21 8.70 -24.25 -4.65
C ARG A 21 9.42 -24.25 -3.30
N ALA A 22 10.71 -24.58 -3.27
CA ALA A 22 11.50 -24.57 -2.05
C ALA A 22 11.65 -23.15 -1.47
N LEU A 23 11.86 -22.15 -2.32
CA LEU A 23 11.97 -20.75 -1.91
C LEU A 23 10.63 -20.19 -1.40
N CYS A 24 9.51 -20.51 -2.06
CA CYS A 24 8.18 -20.05 -1.62
C CYS A 24 7.79 -20.58 -0.23
N LYS A 25 8.22 -21.81 0.13
CA LYS A 25 7.93 -22.39 1.46
C LYS A 25 8.65 -21.67 2.62
N GLY A 26 9.66 -20.83 2.34
CA GLY A 26 10.43 -20.09 3.34
C GLY A 26 10.02 -18.63 3.56
N VAL A 27 9.04 -18.10 2.81
CA VAL A 27 8.66 -16.67 2.87
C VAL A 27 7.27 -16.52 3.49
N SER A 28 7.16 -16.91 4.76
CA SER A 28 6.02 -16.53 5.60
C SER A 28 6.55 -15.97 6.92
N LYS A 29 7.28 -14.85 6.84
CA LYS A 29 7.35 -13.91 7.95
C LYS A 29 6.31 -12.82 7.67
N PRO A 30 5.21 -12.72 8.43
CA PRO A 30 4.44 -11.50 8.41
C PRO A 30 5.39 -10.38 8.82
N ARG A 31 5.42 -9.29 8.04
CA ARG A 31 5.98 -8.02 8.52
C ARG A 31 5.09 -7.60 9.69
N THR A 32 5.48 -7.92 10.92
CA THR A 32 4.95 -7.27 12.10
C THR A 32 5.22 -5.78 11.92
N ALA A 33 4.14 -5.01 11.75
CA ALA A 33 4.22 -3.57 11.82
C ALA A 33 4.79 -3.20 13.20
N PRO A 34 5.71 -2.23 13.31
CA PRO A 34 6.14 -1.75 14.61
C PRO A 34 4.93 -1.22 15.37
N GLU A 35 4.76 -1.72 16.59
CA GLU A 35 3.70 -1.34 17.51
C GLU A 35 3.67 0.18 17.69
N ALA A 36 2.51 0.78 17.43
CA ALA A 36 2.26 2.16 17.76
C ALA A 36 2.35 2.31 19.29
N GLY A 37 3.18 3.25 19.75
CA GLY A 37 3.31 3.61 21.17
C GLY A 37 1.98 4.05 21.81
N PRO A 38 1.97 4.26 23.13
CA PRO A 38 0.75 4.40 23.92
C PRO A 38 -0.11 5.56 23.41
N ALA A 39 -1.38 5.24 23.15
CA ALA A 39 -2.40 6.16 22.70
C ALA A 39 -2.59 7.29 23.74
N ALA A 40 -2.17 8.49 23.37
CA ALA A 40 -2.49 9.70 24.11
C ALA A 40 -3.82 10.29 23.62
N ALA A 41 -4.68 10.56 24.60
CA ALA A 41 -5.88 11.40 24.59
C ALA A 41 -7.12 10.85 23.87
N GLY A 42 -8.22 10.81 24.64
CA GLY A 42 -9.55 10.37 24.21
C GLY A 42 -10.02 11.10 22.95
N ILE A 43 -10.29 10.32 21.91
CA ILE A 43 -10.97 10.76 20.70
C ILE A 43 -12.33 10.10 20.76
N ALA A 44 -13.38 10.90 20.92
CA ALA A 44 -14.76 10.46 20.72
C ALA A 44 -14.80 9.64 19.43
N ALA A 45 -15.29 8.39 19.52
CA ALA A 45 -15.32 7.46 18.40
C ALA A 45 -15.85 8.20 17.16
N PRO A 46 -15.03 8.41 16.11
CA PRO A 46 -15.53 9.04 14.91
C PRO A 46 -16.56 8.09 14.32
N ASN A 47 -17.78 8.57 14.09
CA ASN A 47 -18.79 7.83 13.36
C ASN A 47 -18.12 7.24 12.10
N PRO A 48 -18.07 5.91 11.94
CA PRO A 48 -17.27 5.26 10.90
C PRO A 48 -17.77 5.56 9.47
N THR A 49 -18.85 6.32 9.35
CA THR A 49 -19.51 6.73 8.11
C THR A 49 -19.06 8.11 7.61
N GLU A 50 -18.40 8.93 8.45
CA GLU A 50 -18.09 10.31 8.06
C GLU A 50 -16.67 10.41 7.49
N HIS A 51 -16.59 10.70 6.18
CA HIS A 51 -15.32 10.93 5.51
C HIS A 51 -14.74 12.28 5.96
N LYS A 52 -13.63 12.26 6.68
CA LYS A 52 -12.90 13.46 7.10
C LYS A 52 -11.46 13.46 6.60
N ARG A 53 -10.97 14.66 6.34
CA ARG A 53 -9.56 14.88 6.06
C ARG A 53 -8.78 14.79 7.38
N ALA A 54 -7.87 13.84 7.45
CA ALA A 54 -7.02 13.67 8.61
C ALA A 54 -5.61 13.22 8.19
N ARG A 55 -4.67 13.28 9.12
CA ARG A 55 -3.29 12.89 8.87
C ARG A 55 -3.19 11.36 8.85
N LEU A 56 -2.84 10.79 7.69
CA LEU A 56 -2.60 9.36 7.52
C LEU A 56 -1.24 8.98 8.10
N LEU A 57 -1.18 7.78 8.69
CA LEU A 57 0.07 7.21 9.21
C LEU A 57 0.96 6.74 8.05
N GLY A 58 2.26 7.02 8.14
CA GLY A 58 3.27 6.53 7.18
C GLY A 58 3.99 7.62 6.40
N ARG A 59 4.54 7.25 5.23
CA ARG A 59 5.27 8.16 4.34
C ARG A 59 4.31 9.09 3.59
N LYS A 60 4.80 10.27 3.23
CA LYS A 60 4.12 11.18 2.31
C LYS A 60 3.85 10.45 0.99
N LYS A 61 2.67 10.61 0.41
CA LYS A 61 2.34 10.11 -0.93
C LYS A 61 1.79 11.23 -1.79
N GLN A 62 1.82 11.03 -3.10
CA GLN A 62 1.27 11.98 -4.06
C GLN A 62 -0.24 12.15 -3.87
N CYS A 63 -0.71 13.39 -4.00
CA CYS A 63 -2.13 13.69 -4.01
C CYS A 63 -2.79 13.00 -5.22
N TYR A 64 -3.82 12.20 -4.95
CA TYR A 64 -4.54 11.47 -5.98
C TYR A 64 -5.16 12.41 -7.03
N MET A 65 -5.83 13.47 -6.57
CA MET A 65 -6.50 14.41 -7.46
C MET A 65 -5.52 15.24 -8.30
N CYS A 66 -4.42 15.71 -7.71
CA CYS A 66 -3.41 16.44 -8.46
C CYS A 66 -2.70 15.56 -9.48
N ARG A 67 -2.45 14.28 -9.16
CA ARG A 67 -1.93 13.31 -10.12
C ARG A 67 -2.90 13.10 -11.28
N SER A 68 -4.19 12.92 -10.99
CA SER A 68 -5.23 12.73 -12.02
C SER A 68 -5.45 13.95 -12.91
N LYS A 69 -5.15 15.17 -12.41
CA LYS A 69 -5.23 16.42 -13.16
C LYS A 69 -3.89 16.86 -13.77
N ASP A 70 -2.84 16.06 -13.63
CA ASP A 70 -1.44 16.39 -13.97
C ASP A 70 -0.98 17.76 -13.43
N ILE A 71 -1.45 18.13 -12.23
CA ILE A 71 -1.02 19.35 -11.54
C ILE A 71 0.35 19.08 -10.92
N ARG A 72 1.28 19.98 -11.20
CA ARG A 72 2.67 19.91 -10.74
C ARG A 72 3.04 21.13 -9.91
N THR A 73 3.93 20.93 -8.95
CA THR A 73 4.58 22.01 -8.21
C THR A 73 5.55 22.75 -9.12
N ALA A 74 6.07 23.90 -8.67
CA ALA A 74 7.10 24.65 -9.39
C ALA A 74 8.37 23.81 -9.68
N SER A 75 8.62 22.77 -8.89
CA SER A 75 9.70 21.79 -9.08
C SER A 75 9.37 20.65 -10.05
N GLY A 76 8.20 20.69 -10.71
CA GLY A 76 7.78 19.70 -11.70
C GLY A 76 7.29 18.36 -11.14
N ARG A 77 7.12 18.24 -9.82
CA ARG A 77 6.63 17.02 -9.16
C ARG A 77 5.16 17.14 -8.79
N HIS A 78 4.45 16.02 -8.65
CA HIS A 78 3.11 16.07 -8.06
C HIS A 78 3.20 16.41 -6.57
N PRO A 79 2.25 17.20 -6.03
CA PRO A 79 2.24 17.55 -4.63
C PRO A 79 2.09 16.30 -3.75
N GLU A 80 3.00 16.16 -2.79
CA GLU A 80 2.98 15.07 -1.82
C GLU A 80 2.38 15.52 -0.50
N THR A 81 1.63 14.65 0.14
CA THR A 81 0.86 14.95 1.35
C THR A 81 0.86 13.76 2.30
N VAL A 82 0.74 14.07 3.59
CA VAL A 82 0.43 13.09 4.65
C VAL A 82 -1.05 13.09 4.99
N PHE A 83 -1.81 14.04 4.46
CA PHE A 83 -3.24 14.19 4.73
C PHE A 83 -4.08 13.43 3.70
N GLY A 84 -5.24 12.98 4.13
CA GLY A 84 -6.13 12.22 3.27
C GLY A 84 -7.37 11.75 4.00
N CYS A 85 -8.13 10.87 3.35
CA CYS A 85 -9.27 10.21 3.98
C CYS A 85 -8.84 8.84 4.53
N PHE A 86 -9.09 8.59 5.82
CA PHE A 86 -8.80 7.28 6.43
C PHE A 86 -9.68 6.17 5.88
N ILE A 87 -10.94 6.48 5.57
CA ILE A 87 -11.92 5.52 5.06
C ILE A 87 -11.54 5.09 3.63
N CYS A 88 -11.30 6.05 2.74
CA CYS A 88 -10.90 5.76 1.34
C CYS A 88 -9.42 5.41 1.17
N LYS A 89 -8.58 5.59 2.20
CA LYS A 89 -7.11 5.47 2.14
C LYS A 89 -6.46 6.31 1.03
N ALA A 90 -7.10 7.41 0.64
CA ALA A 90 -6.67 8.31 -0.43
C ALA A 90 -5.92 9.53 0.13
N HIS A 91 -4.75 9.84 -0.44
CA HIS A 91 -3.92 10.97 -0.03
C HIS A 91 -4.31 12.21 -0.84
N LEU A 92 -4.62 13.32 -0.15
CA LEU A 92 -5.21 14.55 -0.72
C LEU A 92 -4.51 15.78 -0.10
N CYS A 93 -4.00 16.67 -0.95
CA CYS A 93 -3.09 17.75 -0.52
C CYS A 93 -3.80 18.94 0.12
N ASP A 94 -5.06 19.18 -0.20
CA ASP A 94 -5.88 20.31 0.25
C ASP A 94 -7.35 19.89 0.40
N ASP A 95 -8.16 20.77 0.98
CA ASP A 95 -9.59 20.52 1.21
C ASP A 95 -10.38 20.49 -0.10
N LEU A 96 -9.92 21.22 -1.12
CA LEU A 96 -10.52 21.21 -2.45
C LEU A 96 -10.36 19.83 -3.13
N CYS A 97 -9.16 19.25 -3.12
CA CYS A 97 -8.96 17.89 -3.62
C CYS A 97 -9.73 16.87 -2.77
N PHE A 98 -9.90 17.12 -1.47
CA PHE A 98 -10.72 16.27 -0.62
C PHE A 98 -12.19 16.26 -1.04
N ALA A 99 -12.80 17.44 -1.19
CA ALA A 99 -14.20 17.58 -1.60
C ALA A 99 -14.45 16.97 -2.99
N GLN A 100 -13.64 17.35 -3.98
CA GLN A 100 -13.79 16.86 -5.35
C GLN A 100 -13.62 15.35 -5.49
N PHE A 101 -12.73 14.75 -4.68
CA PHE A 101 -12.56 13.30 -4.67
C PHE A 101 -13.82 12.60 -4.16
N HIS A 102 -14.44 13.11 -3.09
CA HIS A 102 -15.63 12.49 -2.50
C HIS A 102 -16.91 12.80 -3.29
N GLU A 103 -17.04 13.96 -3.94
CA GLU A 103 -18.13 14.22 -4.90
C GLU A 103 -18.13 13.20 -6.04
N LYS A 104 -16.95 12.91 -6.60
CA LYS A 104 -16.83 11.91 -7.69
C LYS A 104 -17.21 10.50 -7.27
N ILE A 105 -17.00 10.17 -6.00
CA ILE A 105 -17.29 8.83 -5.47
C ILE A 105 -18.76 8.71 -5.04
N GLN A 106 -19.37 9.78 -4.53
CA GLN A 106 -20.78 9.78 -4.14
C GLN A 106 -21.74 9.82 -5.34
N ASN A 107 -21.29 10.35 -6.48
CA ASN A 107 -22.11 10.49 -7.69
C ASN A 107 -22.00 9.30 -8.67
N ASN A 108 -21.53 8.13 -8.22
CA ASN A 108 -21.40 6.92 -9.06
C ASN A 108 -21.81 5.67 -8.29
#